data_AF-A0A177JJ06-F1
#
_entry.id   AF-A0A177JJ06-F1
#
_cell.length_a   1.000
_cell.length_b   1.000
_cell.length_c   1.000
_cell.angle_alpha   90.00
_cell.angle_beta   90.00
_cell.angle_gamma   90.00
#
_symmetry.space_group_name_H-M   'P 1'
#
loop_
_entity.id
_entity.type
_entity.pdbx_description
1 polymer ?
#
loop_
_entity_poly.entity_id
_entity_poly.type
_entity_poly.pdbx_seq_one_letter_code
_entity_poly.pdbx_strand_id
1 'polypeptide(L)'
;MRALPAWCLRLIVLIEARAEPRLRTVEGLWRRSTKTKPGRITDFIRAERLLTEAEIDAIRRDAPTDLIRFQDAASLVPVTERPTMEAWIQDFNAGLMEAA
;
A
#
# COMPACT_ATOMS: atom_id res chain seq x y z
N MET A 1 -7.22 -2.36 -13.16
CA MET A 1 -7.20 -1.37 -12.06
C MET A 1 -8.61 -0.90 -11.69
N ARG A 2 -9.41 -0.32 -12.61
CA ARG A 2 -10.80 0.10 -12.31
C ARG A 2 -11.74 -1.02 -11.86
N ALA A 3 -11.50 -2.25 -12.32
CA ALA A 3 -12.27 -3.44 -11.92
C ALA A 3 -11.68 -4.19 -10.72
N LEU A 4 -10.65 -3.64 -10.06
CA LEU A 4 -10.06 -4.30 -8.90
C LEU A 4 -10.97 -4.07 -7.68
N PRO A 5 -11.10 -5.08 -6.79
CA PRO A 5 -11.71 -4.88 -5.48
C PRO A 5 -11.02 -3.77 -4.68
N ALA A 6 -11.77 -3.09 -3.81
CA ALA A 6 -11.26 -1.99 -2.98
C ALA A 6 -10.04 -2.41 -2.13
N TRP A 7 -10.02 -3.64 -1.61
CA TRP A 7 -8.88 -4.16 -0.84
C TRP A 7 -7.58 -4.19 -1.66
N CYS A 8 -7.65 -4.52 -2.95
CA CYS A 8 -6.47 -4.48 -3.82
C CYS A 8 -5.96 -3.04 -3.98
N LEU A 9 -6.87 -2.07 -4.11
CA LEU A 9 -6.54 -0.67 -4.26
C LEU A 9 -5.86 -0.12 -3.00
N ARG A 10 -6.38 -0.46 -1.81
CA ARG A 10 -5.76 -0.11 -0.51
C ARG A 10 -4.35 -0.65 -0.39
N LEU A 11 -4.15 -1.92 -0.78
CA LEU A 11 -2.83 -2.56 -0.76
C LEU A 11 -1.86 -1.86 -1.72
N ILE A 12 -2.33 -1.44 -2.90
CA ILE A 12 -1.52 -0.66 -3.86
C ILE A 12 -1.06 0.67 -3.23
N VAL A 13 -1.97 1.42 -2.59
CA VAL A 13 -1.65 2.68 -1.90
C VAL A 13 -0.65 2.46 -0.77
N LEU A 14 -0.84 1.42 0.05
CA LEU A 14 0.09 1.05 1.12
C LEU A 14 1.49 0.76 0.59
N ILE A 15 1.60 -0.11 -0.42
CA ILE A 15 2.88 -0.54 -0.98
C ILE A 15 3.61 0.66 -1.59
N GLU A 16 2.90 1.54 -2.31
CA GLU A 16 3.49 2.74 -2.89
C GLU A 16 3.96 3.72 -1.81
N ALA A 17 3.16 3.96 -0.76
CA ALA A 17 3.55 4.81 0.37
C ALA A 17 4.79 4.27 1.11
N ARG A 18 4.88 2.95 1.31
CA ARG A 18 6.06 2.31 1.91
C ARG A 18 7.30 2.35 1.02
N ALA A 19 7.10 2.34 -0.30
CA ALA A 19 8.18 2.43 -1.27
C ALA A 19 8.70 3.87 -1.44
N GLU A 20 7.82 4.87 -1.32
CA GLU A 20 8.10 6.31 -1.59
C GLU A 20 9.45 6.80 -1.03
N PRO A 21 9.84 6.55 0.25
CA PRO A 21 11.12 7.03 0.79
C PRO A 21 12.37 6.44 0.12
N ARG A 22 12.22 5.30 -0.58
CA ARG A 22 13.31 4.55 -1.22
C ARG A 22 13.40 4.83 -2.72
N LEU A 23 12.40 5.47 -3.32
CA LEU A 23 12.41 5.82 -4.73
C LEU A 23 13.34 7.03 -4.95
N ARG A 24 14.35 6.86 -5.82
CA ARG A 24 15.36 7.90 -6.10
C ARG A 24 15.22 8.55 -7.47
N THR A 25 14.78 7.77 -8.46
CA THR A 25 14.79 8.15 -9.88
C THR A 25 13.39 8.19 -10.49
N VAL A 26 12.38 7.72 -9.77
CA VAL A 26 10.99 7.65 -10.19
C VAL A 26 10.09 8.23 -9.12
N GLU A 27 8.98 8.84 -9.54
CA GLU A 27 8.04 9.54 -8.67
C GLU A 27 7.13 8.57 -7.87
N GLY A 28 6.91 7.37 -8.39
CA GLY A 28 6.05 6.34 -7.81
C GLY A 28 6.22 4.99 -8.51
N LEU A 29 5.32 4.05 -8.23
CA LEU A 29 5.38 2.69 -8.79
C LEU A 29 4.80 2.61 -10.21
N TRP A 30 4.22 3.70 -10.72
CA TRP A 30 3.76 3.75 -12.11
C TRP A 30 4.95 3.96 -13.07
N ARG A 31 5.30 2.95 -13.86
CA ARG A 31 6.45 3.01 -14.78
C ARG A 31 6.23 3.93 -15.99
N ARG A 32 7.32 4.56 -16.43
CA ARG A 32 7.40 5.56 -17.52
C ARG A 32 6.93 5.06 -18.90
N SER A 33 6.89 3.75 -19.16
CA SER A 33 6.58 3.20 -20.49
C SER A 33 5.09 3.20 -20.86
N THR A 34 4.20 3.57 -19.94
CA THR A 34 2.76 3.68 -20.23
C THR A 34 2.39 5.12 -20.61
N LYS A 35 1.99 5.32 -21.87
CA LYS A 35 1.75 6.62 -22.54
C LYS A 35 0.77 7.58 -21.87
N THR A 36 -0.07 7.08 -20.98
CA THR A 36 -0.89 7.86 -20.07
C THR A 36 -0.59 7.29 -18.71
N LYS A 37 -0.07 8.10 -17.77
CA LYS A 37 -0.41 8.05 -16.33
C LYS A 37 0.51 8.88 -15.43
N PRO A 38 -0.03 9.37 -14.30
CA PRO A 38 0.74 10.06 -13.26
C PRO A 38 1.85 9.14 -12.76
N GLY A 39 3.01 9.68 -12.39
CA GLY A 39 4.14 8.87 -11.93
C GLY A 39 3.84 7.96 -10.72
N ARG A 40 2.69 8.16 -10.06
CA ARG A 40 2.17 7.39 -8.93
C ARG A 40 0.87 6.67 -9.26
N ILE A 41 0.74 5.43 -8.81
CA ILE A 41 -0.50 4.65 -8.93
C ILE A 41 -1.60 5.24 -8.05
N THR A 42 -1.22 5.74 -6.88
CA THR A 42 -2.11 6.40 -5.92
C THR A 42 -2.80 7.61 -6.54
N ASP A 43 -2.10 8.41 -7.34
CA ASP A 43 -2.69 9.57 -8.02
C ASP A 43 -3.76 9.16 -9.02
N PHE A 44 -3.57 8.03 -9.71
CA PHE A 44 -4.59 7.47 -10.59
C PHE A 44 -5.82 6.99 -9.80
N ILE A 45 -5.60 6.29 -8.68
CA ILE A 45 -6.69 5.82 -7.79
C ILE A 45 -7.50 7.01 -7.25
N ARG A 46 -6.81 8.08 -6.86
CA ARG A 46 -7.37 9.37 -6.42
C ARG A 46 -8.18 10.05 -7.53
N ALA A 47 -7.56 10.30 -8.68
CA ALA A 47 -8.19 11.03 -9.79
C ALA A 47 -9.43 10.32 -10.34
N GLU A 48 -9.41 8.99 -10.35
CA GLU A 48 -10.53 8.14 -10.79
C GLU A 48 -11.55 7.87 -9.68
N ARG A 49 -11.33 8.41 -8.47
CA ARG A 49 -12.18 8.25 -7.28
C ARG A 49 -12.50 6.79 -6.96
N LEU A 50 -11.50 5.92 -7.11
CA LEU A 50 -11.65 4.49 -6.86
C LEU A 50 -11.58 4.14 -5.35
N LEU A 51 -11.07 5.08 -4.54
CA LEU A 51 -11.14 5.11 -3.08
C LEU A 51 -11.47 6.54 -2.65
N THR A 52 -11.92 6.73 -1.41
CA THR A 52 -12.15 8.08 -0.88
C THR A 52 -10.82 8.79 -0.59
N GLU A 53 -10.81 10.12 -0.70
CA GLU A 53 -9.60 10.92 -0.40
C GLU A 53 -9.12 10.70 1.04
N ALA A 54 -10.05 10.68 1.99
CA ALA A 54 -9.76 10.48 3.40
C ALA A 54 -9.11 9.11 3.67
N GLU A 55 -9.56 8.06 2.98
CA GLU A 55 -9.01 6.72 3.09
C GLU A 55 -7.60 6.62 2.49
N ILE A 56 -7.38 7.25 1.34
CA ILE A 56 -6.03 7.34 0.73
C ILE A 56 -5.08 8.08 1.67
N ASP A 57 -5.50 9.23 2.20
CA ASP A 57 -4.68 10.05 3.09
C ASP A 57 -4.38 9.33 4.42
N ALA A 58 -5.34 8.57 4.94
CA ALA A 58 -5.12 7.75 6.14
C ALA A 58 -4.05 6.69 5.90
N ILE A 59 -4.18 5.89 4.84
CA ILE A 59 -3.19 4.84 4.51
C ILE A 59 -1.81 5.45 4.33
N ARG A 60 -1.69 6.57 3.59
CA ARG A 60 -0.39 7.21 3.34
C ARG A 60 0.25 7.77 4.60
N ARG A 61 -0.54 8.40 5.48
CA ARG A 61 -0.07 8.97 6.75
C ARG A 61 0.45 7.87 7.69
N ASP A 62 -0.27 6.76 7.76
CA ASP A 62 -0.01 5.72 8.77
C ASP A 62 1.05 4.69 8.29
N ALA A 63 1.22 4.55 6.97
CA ALA A 63 2.14 3.58 6.35
C ALA A 63 3.61 3.60 6.86
N PRO A 64 4.27 4.75 7.09
CA PRO A 64 5.64 4.77 7.59
C PRO A 64 5.76 4.19 9.01
N THR A 65 4.87 4.60 9.92
CA THR A 65 4.85 4.13 11.30
C THR A 65 4.46 2.66 11.37
N ASP A 66 3.49 2.23 10.57
CA ASP A 66 3.07 0.84 10.51
C ASP A 66 4.14 -0.07 9.91
N LEU A 67 4.96 0.43 8.98
CA LEU A 67 6.10 -0.33 8.47
C LEU A 67 7.14 -0.57 9.58
N ILE A 68 7.46 0.43 10.39
CA ILE A 68 8.40 0.29 11.51
C ILE A 68 7.87 -0.72 12.52
N ARG A 69 6.61 -0.55 12.96
CA ARG A 69 5.96 -1.49 13.90
C ARG A 69 5.95 -2.92 13.35
N PHE A 70 5.67 -3.09 12.06
CA PHE A 70 5.70 -4.40 11.41
C PHE A 70 7.11 -5.00 11.42
N GLN A 71 8.14 -4.20 11.13
CA GLN A 71 9.54 -4.66 11.15
C GLN A 71 10.01 -5.01 12.55
N ASP A 72 9.63 -4.21 13.56
CA ASP A 72 9.92 -4.49 14.97
C ASP A 72 9.27 -5.81 15.40
N ALA A 73 7.98 -6.00 15.12
CA ALA A 73 7.29 -7.25 15.43
C ALA A 73 7.90 -8.45 14.69
N ALA A 74 8.20 -8.31 13.39
CA ALA A 74 8.81 -9.37 12.59
C ALA A 74 10.25 -9.71 13.05
N SER A 75 10.96 -8.76 13.66
CA SER A 75 12.30 -9.00 14.22
C SER A 75 12.28 -9.94 15.43
N LEU A 76 11.16 -10.00 16.15
CA LEU A 76 10.94 -10.90 17.27
C LEU A 76 10.61 -12.34 16.83
N VAL A 77 10.20 -12.53 15.57
CA VAL A 77 9.81 -13.84 15.02
C VAL A 77 10.95 -14.43 14.20
N PRO A 78 11.43 -15.65 14.53
CA PRO A 78 12.40 -16.38 13.72
C PRO A 78 11.95 -16.47 12.26
N VAL A 79 12.89 -16.36 11.31
CA VAL A 79 12.55 -16.35 9.87
C VAL A 79 11.72 -17.57 9.46
N THR A 80 11.99 -18.73 10.05
CA THR A 80 11.28 -19.99 9.81
C THR A 80 9.83 -20.00 10.29
N GLU A 81 9.46 -19.09 11.18
CA GLU A 81 8.13 -19.01 11.81
C GLU A 81 7.30 -17.83 11.29
N ARG A 82 7.87 -17.00 10.40
CA ARG A 82 7.15 -15.84 9.86
C ARG A 82 6.01 -16.29 8.95
N PRO A 83 4.84 -15.61 9.02
CA PRO A 83 3.73 -15.91 8.14
C PRO A 83 4.11 -15.71 6.68
N THR A 84 3.47 -16.47 5.80
CA THR A 84 3.62 -16.26 4.36
C THR A 84 3.06 -14.89 3.97
N MET A 85 3.47 -14.38 2.81
CA MET A 85 2.93 -13.14 2.27
C MET A 85 1.40 -13.19 2.12
N GLU A 86 0.86 -14.36 1.77
CA GLU A 86 -0.58 -14.57 1.64
C GLU A 86 -1.32 -14.39 2.97
N ALA A 87 -0.85 -15.03 4.05
CA ALA A 87 -1.43 -14.87 5.38
C ALA A 87 -1.34 -13.41 5.86
N TRP A 88 -0.20 -12.75 5.64
CA TRP A 88 -0.04 -11.34 6.00
C TRP A 88 -1.03 -10.42 5.25
N ILE A 89 -1.27 -10.66 3.97
CA ILE A 89 -2.25 -9.89 3.18
C ILE A 89 -3.66 -10.06 3.74
N GLN A 90 -4.02 -11.28 4.17
CA GLN A 90 -5.33 -11.55 4.77
C GLN A 90 -5.54 -10.73 6.05
N ASP A 91 -4.57 -10.74 6.97
CA ASP A 91 -4.65 -9.98 8.22
C ASP A 91 -4.70 -8.46 7.99
N PHE A 92 -3.88 -7.96 7.07
CA PHE A 92 -3.90 -6.53 6.70
C PHE A 92 -5.26 -6.10 6.16
N ASN A 93 -5.86 -6.90 5.27
CA ASN A 93 -7.18 -6.62 4.74
C ASN A 93 -8.27 -6.65 5.82
N ALA A 94 -8.18 -7.59 6.78
CA ALA A 94 -9.11 -7.67 7.90
C ALA A 94 -9.07 -6.41 8.77
N GLY A 95 -7.87 -5.92 9.11
CA GLY A 95 -7.70 -4.70 9.91
C GLY A 95 -8.29 -3.43 9.26
N LEU A 96 -8.30 -3.35 7.93
CA LEU A 96 -8.93 -2.24 7.21
C LEU A 96 -10.46 -2.31 7.16
N MET A 97 -11.05 -3.51 7.29
CA MET A 97 -12.51 -3.64 7.37
C MET A 97 -13.05 -3.23 8.74
N GLU A 98 -12.28 -3.45 9.80
CA GLU A 98 -12.67 -3.05 11.18
C GLU A 98 -12.55 -1.55 11.44
N ALA A 99 -11.75 -0.83 10.63
CA ALA A 99 -11.49 0.61 10.79
C ALA A 99 -12.36 1.52 9.90
N ALA A 100 -13.27 0.95 9.10
CA ALA A 100 -14.14 1.64 8.14
C ALA A 100 -15.60 1.69 8.62
#